data_AF-A0A926FDV2-F1
#
_entry.id   AF-A0A926FDV2-F1
#
_cell.length_a   1.000
_cell.length_b   1.000
_cell.length_c   1.000
_cell.angle_alpha   90.00
_cell.angle_beta   90.00
_cell.angle_gamma   90.00
#
_symmetry.space_group_name_H-M   'P 1'
#
loop_
_entity.id
_entity.type
_entity.pdbx_description
1 polymer ?
#
loop_
_entity_poly.entity_id
_entity_poly.type
_entity_poly.pdbx_seq_one_letter_code
_entity_poly.pdbx_strand_id
1 'polypeptide(L)'
;MLGVAILLIAASLAGGGTPRALLEPAQARDLLERLLSPDEAARGTARIGILRSKDATLLPALVDALFFASSDSRPDVVACLEGISGEKLGRSYRYWVEYIGGREALRPKEGYRAWKAALFSRIDPSFGRFLDPRLPLTIRPEEIVWGGVRKDGIPALKYPRSVQAAQARFMTDSEMVFGVSAGGQHRAYPQRILDWHEMANDALGGEPLALSYCTLCGSAVAYSTRLSGLGVLLFGSSGLLYRSNKLMYDEQTLSLWSNLSGAPVSGKLVEARIRLAALPLTYTTWQAWRESHPETTVVTPETGFTRDYTAGAAYGKYFESPETMFPVWKRDASLPPKTWIYALRQGAAARAYPLALLFRERVVNDEVGGLPVVLIADPDHRAVRAFHRKSRRLAEGPSRSVLVDPSTGELFRMTEEALLPDEPGEKLDRLPGSLAYWFGWYAQQPETTLYEGCFESGAGGR
;
A
#
# COMPACT_ATOMS: atom_id res chain seq x y z
N MET A 1 64.33 -24.99 -1.63
CA MET A 1 64.57 -25.74 -2.88
C MET A 1 63.75 -27.02 -2.78
N LEU A 2 62.70 -27.31 -3.54
CA LEU A 2 62.28 -26.93 -4.89
C LEU A 2 60.81 -26.47 -4.88
N GLY A 3 60.49 -25.48 -5.71
CA GLY A 3 59.13 -25.05 -6.00
C GLY A 3 58.49 -25.89 -7.10
N VAL A 4 57.16 -26.00 -7.04
CA VAL A 4 56.33 -26.44 -8.16
C VAL A 4 55.41 -25.28 -8.52
N ALA A 5 55.65 -24.71 -9.68
CA ALA A 5 54.83 -23.68 -10.29
C ALA A 5 53.59 -24.32 -10.92
N ILE A 6 52.41 -23.85 -10.54
CA ILE A 6 51.17 -24.13 -11.26
C ILE A 6 50.81 -22.87 -12.06
N LEU A 7 50.92 -22.99 -13.38
CA LEU A 7 50.43 -22.03 -14.36
C LEU A 7 48.91 -21.87 -14.22
N LEU A 8 48.45 -20.66 -13.88
CA LEU A 8 47.08 -20.23 -14.14
C LEU A 8 47.07 -19.47 -15.47
N ILE A 9 46.54 -20.11 -16.51
CA ILE A 9 46.25 -19.47 -17.80
C ILE A 9 45.04 -18.55 -17.60
N ALA A 10 45.29 -17.25 -17.52
CA ALA A 10 44.26 -16.24 -17.65
C ALA A 10 43.86 -16.15 -19.13
N ALA A 11 42.69 -16.69 -19.48
CA ALA A 11 42.06 -16.41 -20.77
C ALA A 11 41.46 -15.01 -20.74
N SER A 12 42.23 -14.03 -21.22
CA SER A 12 41.77 -12.69 -21.58
C SER A 12 40.84 -12.78 -22.79
N LEU A 13 39.53 -12.68 -22.57
CA LEU A 13 38.59 -12.20 -23.59
C LEU A 13 38.39 -10.69 -23.39
N ALA A 14 39.44 -9.94 -23.73
CA ALA A 14 39.33 -8.51 -23.99
C ALA A 14 38.57 -8.31 -25.31
N GLY A 15 37.24 -8.36 -25.23
CA GLY A 15 36.37 -7.74 -26.22
C GLY A 15 36.41 -6.23 -26.03
N GLY A 16 37.43 -5.59 -26.62
CA GLY A 16 37.56 -4.14 -26.69
C GLY A 16 36.46 -3.53 -27.56
N GLY A 17 35.25 -3.42 -27.01
CA GLY A 17 34.25 -2.47 -27.47
C GLY A 17 34.28 -1.28 -26.53
N THR A 18 34.57 -0.08 -27.06
CA THR A 18 34.17 1.17 -26.40
C THR A 18 32.75 1.02 -25.86
N PRO A 19 32.45 1.39 -24.59
CA PRO A 19 31.07 1.42 -24.11
C PRO A 19 30.26 2.23 -25.12
N ARG A 20 29.36 1.56 -25.84
CA ARG A 20 28.63 2.22 -26.92
C ARG A 20 27.79 3.31 -26.27
N ALA A 21 27.97 4.55 -26.73
CA ALA A 21 27.27 5.70 -26.17
C ALA A 21 25.76 5.42 -26.17
N LEU A 22 25.17 5.53 -24.99
CA LEU A 22 23.75 5.37 -24.77
C LEU A 22 22.98 6.49 -25.47
N LEU A 23 21.67 6.32 -25.67
CA LEU A 23 20.88 7.38 -26.33
C LEU A 23 20.77 8.60 -25.42
N GLU A 24 20.96 9.78 -26.01
CA GLU A 24 20.69 11.05 -25.32
C GLU A 24 19.19 11.20 -25.03
N PRO A 25 18.78 11.86 -23.94
CA PRO A 25 17.37 11.95 -23.54
C PRO A 25 16.43 12.48 -24.64
N ALA A 26 16.88 13.46 -25.43
CA ALA A 26 16.11 14.00 -26.55
C ALA A 26 15.94 12.99 -27.70
N GLN A 27 16.99 12.22 -28.00
CA GLN A 27 16.95 11.17 -29.03
C GLN A 27 16.04 10.02 -28.60
N ALA A 28 16.17 9.58 -27.34
CA ALA A 28 15.30 8.55 -26.77
C ALA A 28 13.82 8.96 -26.84
N ARG A 29 13.51 10.21 -26.47
CA ARG A 29 12.16 10.76 -26.54
C ARG A 29 11.59 10.78 -27.97
N ASP A 30 12.35 11.29 -28.94
CA ASP A 30 11.90 11.34 -30.35
C ASP A 30 11.60 9.94 -30.89
N LEU A 31 12.47 8.96 -30.60
CA LEU A 31 12.25 7.57 -30.97
C LEU A 31 10.98 6.99 -30.34
N LEU A 32 10.75 7.22 -29.04
CA LEU A 32 9.55 6.74 -28.35
C LEU A 32 8.25 7.39 -28.87
N GLU A 33 8.28 8.68 -29.17
CA GLU A 33 7.13 9.40 -29.74
C GLU A 33 6.80 8.89 -31.15
N ARG A 34 7.81 8.70 -32.00
CA ARG A 34 7.64 8.12 -33.35
C ARG A 34 7.18 6.67 -33.33
N LEU A 35 7.63 5.88 -32.35
CA LEU A 35 7.19 4.48 -32.18
C LEU A 35 5.67 4.38 -31.92
N LEU A 36 5.08 5.41 -31.32
CA LEU A 36 3.63 5.50 -31.07
C LEU A 36 2.87 6.25 -32.18
N SER A 37 3.54 6.69 -33.24
CA SER A 37 2.94 7.41 -34.36
C SER A 37 1.97 6.52 -35.17
N PRO A 38 0.88 7.06 -35.73
CA PRO A 38 0.07 6.36 -36.73
C PRO A 38 0.82 6.12 -38.05
N ASP A 39 1.89 6.85 -38.35
CA ASP A 39 2.71 6.67 -39.55
C ASP A 39 3.64 5.45 -39.43
N GLU A 40 3.45 4.47 -40.31
CA GLU A 40 4.24 3.22 -40.35
C GLU A 40 5.72 3.46 -40.66
N ALA A 41 6.05 4.41 -41.53
CA ALA A 41 7.43 4.70 -41.89
C ALA A 41 8.20 5.30 -40.70
N ALA A 42 7.57 6.24 -39.98
CA ALA A 42 8.09 6.77 -38.72
C ALA A 42 8.29 5.66 -37.68
N ARG A 43 7.31 4.77 -37.48
CA ARG A 43 7.43 3.63 -36.54
C ARG A 43 8.58 2.69 -36.92
N GLY A 44 8.69 2.32 -38.19
CA GLY A 44 9.75 1.44 -38.69
C GLY A 44 11.15 2.02 -38.44
N THR A 45 11.32 3.33 -38.68
CA THR A 45 12.56 4.05 -38.42
C THR A 45 12.89 4.07 -36.93
N ALA A 46 11.90 4.36 -36.09
CA ALA A 46 12.05 4.37 -34.64
C ALA A 46 12.43 3.00 -34.09
N ARG A 47 11.72 1.95 -34.51
CA ARG A 47 11.99 0.55 -34.11
C ARG A 47 13.43 0.15 -34.43
N ILE A 48 13.91 0.45 -35.64
CA ILE A 48 15.30 0.18 -36.04
C ILE A 48 16.29 0.96 -35.17
N GLY A 49 16.04 2.24 -34.91
CA GLY A 49 16.88 3.07 -34.05
C GLY A 49 17.00 2.51 -32.62
N ILE A 50 15.86 2.16 -32.03
CA ILE A 50 15.76 1.59 -30.68
C ILE A 50 16.52 0.25 -30.61
N LEU A 51 16.25 -0.68 -31.53
CA LEU A 51 16.93 -1.99 -31.54
C LEU A 51 18.45 -1.88 -31.78
N ARG A 52 18.88 -0.96 -32.66
CA ARG A 52 20.32 -0.73 -32.92
C ARG A 52 21.04 -0.14 -31.72
N SER A 53 20.36 0.64 -30.88
CA SER A 53 20.94 1.22 -29.67
C SER A 53 21.35 0.16 -28.66
N LYS A 54 20.58 -0.94 -28.56
CA LYS A 54 20.68 -1.94 -27.48
C LYS A 54 20.59 -1.32 -26.07
N ASP A 55 19.96 -0.15 -25.94
CA ASP A 55 19.87 0.57 -24.68
C ASP A 55 18.76 -0.02 -23.79
N ALA A 56 19.15 -0.90 -22.87
CA ALA A 56 18.23 -1.55 -21.93
C ALA A 56 17.48 -0.57 -21.01
N THR A 57 17.99 0.66 -20.83
CA THR A 57 17.31 1.68 -20.02
C THR A 57 16.05 2.24 -20.67
N LEU A 58 15.81 1.94 -21.95
CA LEU A 58 14.54 2.25 -22.63
C LEU A 58 13.41 1.30 -22.26
N LEU A 59 13.69 0.13 -21.67
CA LEU A 59 12.67 -0.88 -21.36
C LEU A 59 11.52 -0.29 -20.52
N PRO A 60 11.72 0.46 -19.42
CA PRO A 60 10.63 1.12 -18.71
C PRO A 60 9.72 1.99 -19.57
N ALA A 61 10.30 2.78 -20.48
CA ALA A 61 9.53 3.63 -21.39
C ALA A 61 8.76 2.80 -22.42
N LEU A 62 9.36 1.73 -22.93
CA LEU A 62 8.68 0.81 -23.84
C LEU A 62 7.53 0.06 -23.16
N VAL A 63 7.67 -0.30 -21.87
CA VAL A 63 6.57 -0.89 -21.08
C VAL A 63 5.42 0.10 -20.96
N ASP A 64 5.69 1.35 -20.58
CA ASP A 64 4.65 2.39 -20.56
C ASP A 64 4.06 2.64 -21.96
N ALA A 65 4.87 2.63 -23.02
CA ALA A 65 4.40 2.78 -24.40
C ALA A 65 3.46 1.65 -24.83
N LEU A 66 3.72 0.41 -24.40
CA LEU A 66 2.88 -0.76 -24.72
C LEU A 66 1.43 -0.57 -24.26
N PHE A 67 1.25 0.11 -23.13
CA PHE A 67 -0.07 0.46 -22.59
C PHE A 67 -0.82 1.40 -23.54
N PHE A 68 -0.15 2.42 -24.08
CA PHE A 68 -0.75 3.44 -24.97
C PHE A 68 -0.74 3.05 -26.46
N ALA A 69 -0.09 1.95 -26.83
CA ALA A 69 0.03 1.54 -28.23
C ALA A 69 -1.34 1.24 -28.87
N SER A 70 -1.52 1.60 -30.13
CA SER A 70 -2.68 1.20 -30.94
C SER A 70 -2.54 -0.27 -31.38
N SER A 71 -3.55 -0.82 -32.06
CA SER A 71 -3.40 -2.12 -32.75
C SER A 71 -2.17 -2.14 -33.67
N ASP A 72 -1.88 -1.00 -34.30
CA ASP A 72 -0.90 -0.87 -35.38
C ASP A 72 0.52 -0.65 -34.84
N SER A 73 0.66 0.12 -33.75
CA SER A 73 1.98 0.37 -33.13
C SER A 73 2.41 -0.69 -32.12
N ARG A 74 1.47 -1.47 -31.58
CA ARG A 74 1.76 -2.49 -30.56
C ARG A 74 2.76 -3.56 -31.00
N PRO A 75 2.72 -4.11 -32.22
CA PRO A 75 3.74 -5.05 -32.69
C PRO A 75 5.15 -4.46 -32.65
N ASP A 76 5.30 -3.18 -32.98
CA ASP A 76 6.61 -2.49 -32.99
C ASP A 76 7.16 -2.30 -31.58
N VAL A 77 6.29 -1.93 -30.63
CA VAL A 77 6.65 -1.81 -29.21
C VAL A 77 7.07 -3.16 -28.64
N VAL A 78 6.31 -4.23 -28.92
CA VAL A 78 6.66 -5.60 -28.48
C VAL A 78 7.99 -6.04 -29.09
N ALA A 79 8.20 -5.81 -30.39
CA ALA A 79 9.48 -6.14 -31.03
C ALA A 79 10.67 -5.41 -30.40
N CYS A 80 10.50 -4.15 -29.98
CA CYS A 80 11.53 -3.42 -29.23
C CYS A 80 11.77 -4.00 -27.83
N LEU A 81 10.70 -4.30 -27.09
CA LEU A 81 10.78 -4.91 -25.76
C LEU A 81 11.53 -6.24 -25.82
N GLU A 82 11.11 -7.16 -26.69
CA GLU A 82 11.70 -8.49 -26.83
C GLU A 82 13.12 -8.41 -27.41
N GLY A 83 13.35 -7.52 -28.38
CA GLY A 83 14.67 -7.36 -29.00
C GLY A 83 15.74 -6.73 -28.10
N ILE A 84 15.35 -5.84 -27.18
CA ILE A 84 16.27 -5.24 -26.21
C ILE A 84 16.47 -6.16 -25.00
N SER A 85 15.40 -6.73 -24.46
CA SER A 85 15.46 -7.55 -23.24
C SER A 85 15.95 -8.98 -23.49
N GLY A 86 15.75 -9.51 -24.71
CA GLY A 86 15.92 -10.93 -25.01
C GLY A 86 14.77 -11.83 -24.54
N GLU A 87 13.79 -11.28 -23.81
CA GLU A 87 12.65 -12.03 -23.27
C GLU A 87 11.47 -12.05 -24.24
N LYS A 88 10.64 -13.10 -24.18
CA LYS A 88 9.45 -13.27 -25.02
C LYS A 88 8.16 -13.20 -24.21
N LEU A 89 7.92 -12.07 -23.56
CA LEU A 89 6.72 -11.85 -22.73
C LEU A 89 5.51 -11.35 -23.54
N GLY A 90 5.69 -11.09 -24.83
CA GLY A 90 4.61 -10.75 -25.76
C GLY A 90 3.88 -9.46 -25.41
N ARG A 91 2.54 -9.50 -25.52
CA ARG A 91 1.66 -8.31 -25.37
C ARG A 91 1.22 -8.04 -23.92
N SER A 92 1.65 -8.84 -22.96
CA SER A 92 1.19 -8.72 -21.57
C SER A 92 1.87 -7.54 -20.87
N TYR A 93 1.16 -6.41 -20.76
CA TYR A 93 1.63 -5.25 -19.99
C TYR A 93 2.05 -5.65 -18.56
N ARG A 94 1.25 -6.53 -17.93
CA ARG A 94 1.53 -7.04 -16.58
C ARG A 94 2.90 -7.71 -16.47
N TYR A 95 3.21 -8.64 -17.38
CA TYR A 95 4.47 -9.38 -17.32
C TYR A 95 5.67 -8.47 -17.55
N TRP A 96 5.52 -7.47 -18.43
CA TRP A 96 6.57 -6.48 -18.64
C TRP A 96 6.79 -5.56 -17.43
N VAL A 97 5.73 -5.11 -16.74
CA VAL A 97 5.85 -4.34 -15.48
C VAL A 97 6.54 -5.18 -14.41
N GLU A 98 6.17 -6.46 -14.27
CA GLU A 98 6.81 -7.36 -13.30
C GLU A 98 8.26 -7.66 -13.66
N TYR A 99 8.57 -7.78 -14.95
CA TYR A 99 9.93 -7.98 -15.44
C TYR A 99 10.85 -6.80 -15.09
N ILE A 100 10.44 -5.55 -15.34
CA ILE A 100 11.30 -4.39 -15.06
C ILE A 100 11.39 -4.06 -13.56
N GLY A 101 10.41 -4.49 -12.76
CA GLY A 101 10.30 -4.17 -11.35
C GLY A 101 11.55 -4.55 -10.54
N GLY A 102 12.06 -3.62 -9.73
CA GLY A 102 13.17 -3.88 -8.81
C GLY A 102 14.56 -4.05 -9.44
N ARG A 103 14.67 -4.16 -10.77
CA ARG A 103 15.96 -4.38 -11.44
C ARG A 103 16.75 -3.08 -11.54
N GLU A 104 17.84 -2.96 -10.79
CA GLU A 104 18.66 -1.74 -10.81
C GLU A 104 19.33 -1.50 -12.16
N ALA A 105 19.71 -2.58 -12.87
CA ALA A 105 20.27 -2.49 -14.21
C ALA A 105 19.31 -1.90 -15.26
N LEU A 106 18.00 -1.91 -14.98
CA LEU A 106 16.97 -1.37 -15.86
C LEU A 106 16.42 -0.02 -15.36
N ARG A 107 17.09 0.61 -14.40
CA ARG A 107 16.67 1.90 -13.88
C ARG A 107 16.64 2.93 -15.02
N PRO A 108 15.53 3.64 -15.20
CA PRO A 108 15.40 4.58 -16.30
C PRO A 108 16.34 5.77 -16.11
N LYS A 109 16.80 6.33 -17.23
CA LYS A 109 17.67 7.51 -17.27
C LYS A 109 16.94 8.82 -17.05
N GLU A 110 17.73 9.89 -16.96
CA GLU A 110 17.25 11.26 -17.07
C GLU A 110 16.33 11.43 -18.30
N GLY A 111 15.30 12.27 -18.15
CA GLY A 111 14.29 12.49 -19.18
C GLY A 111 13.13 11.48 -19.17
N TYR A 112 13.32 10.25 -18.66
CA TYR A 112 12.23 9.26 -18.59
C TYR A 112 11.03 9.78 -17.81
N ARG A 113 11.25 10.36 -16.63
CA ARG A 113 10.15 10.89 -15.80
C ARG A 113 9.40 12.02 -16.51
N ALA A 114 10.12 12.91 -17.20
CA ALA A 114 9.50 13.98 -17.99
C ALA A 114 8.64 13.41 -19.13
N TRP A 115 9.16 12.39 -19.83
CA TRP A 115 8.42 11.69 -20.88
C TRP A 115 7.18 10.96 -20.32
N LYS A 116 7.32 10.22 -19.21
CA LYS A 116 6.20 9.54 -18.54
C LYS A 116 5.14 10.53 -18.08
N ALA A 117 5.53 11.66 -17.49
CA ALA A 117 4.63 12.74 -17.11
C ALA A 117 3.83 13.27 -18.31
N ALA A 118 4.48 13.49 -19.45
CA ALA A 118 3.81 13.92 -20.69
C ALA A 118 2.87 12.84 -21.25
N LEU A 119 3.30 11.57 -21.24
CA LEU A 119 2.48 10.45 -21.70
C LEU A 119 1.23 10.27 -20.84
N PHE A 120 1.39 10.26 -19.52
CA PHE A 120 0.28 10.06 -18.57
C PHE A 120 -0.66 11.26 -18.53
N SER A 121 -0.17 12.46 -18.87
CA SER A 121 -1.02 13.66 -19.04
C SER A 121 -2.08 13.51 -20.14
N ARG A 122 -1.91 12.55 -21.07
CA ARG A 122 -2.94 12.20 -22.07
C ARG A 122 -4.17 11.54 -21.45
N ILE A 123 -4.03 10.92 -20.26
CA ILE A 123 -5.15 10.37 -19.50
C ILE A 123 -5.78 11.47 -18.64
N ASP A 124 -4.94 12.15 -17.85
CA ASP A 124 -5.33 13.24 -16.95
C ASP A 124 -4.16 14.23 -16.80
N PRO A 125 -4.33 15.53 -17.12
CA PRO A 125 -3.27 16.53 -16.99
C PRO A 125 -2.63 16.61 -15.59
N SER A 126 -3.35 16.22 -14.54
CA SER A 126 -2.84 16.19 -13.16
C SER A 126 -1.71 15.19 -12.98
N PHE A 127 -1.66 14.11 -13.78
CA PHE A 127 -0.58 13.12 -13.69
C PHE A 127 0.77 13.74 -14.07
N GLY A 128 0.78 14.69 -15.01
CA GLY A 128 1.97 15.48 -15.32
C GLY A 128 2.47 16.30 -14.13
N ARG A 129 1.55 16.81 -13.30
CA ARG A 129 1.88 17.57 -12.08
C ARG A 129 2.41 16.64 -10.97
N PHE A 130 1.78 15.48 -10.79
CA PHE A 130 2.22 14.48 -9.82
C PHE A 130 3.60 13.90 -10.15
N LEU A 131 3.92 13.81 -11.45
CA LEU A 131 5.18 13.27 -11.95
C LEU A 131 6.17 14.35 -12.41
N ASP A 132 5.96 15.62 -12.04
CA ASP A 132 6.80 16.74 -12.46
C ASP A 132 8.29 16.45 -12.17
N PRO A 133 9.16 16.35 -13.20
CA PRO A 133 10.55 15.97 -13.04
C PRO A 133 11.36 16.98 -12.20
N ARG A 134 10.86 18.21 -12.01
CA ARG A 134 11.50 19.25 -11.21
C ARG A 134 11.25 19.11 -9.71
N LEU A 135 10.26 18.30 -9.32
CA LEU A 135 9.92 18.07 -7.91
C LEU A 135 10.56 16.77 -7.41
N PRO A 136 10.93 16.67 -6.12
CA PRO A 136 11.51 15.45 -5.58
C PRO A 136 10.60 14.22 -5.70
N LEU A 137 11.20 13.03 -5.77
CA LEU A 137 10.53 11.73 -5.83
C LEU A 137 11.37 10.69 -5.07
N THR A 138 10.76 9.94 -4.15
CA THR A 138 11.45 8.94 -3.31
C THR A 138 11.14 7.49 -3.68
N ILE A 139 10.25 7.29 -4.65
CA ILE A 139 9.92 5.98 -5.22
C ILE A 139 10.35 5.89 -6.68
N ARG A 140 10.45 4.67 -7.21
CA ARG A 140 10.90 4.44 -8.60
C ARG A 140 9.79 4.86 -9.58
N PRO A 141 10.03 5.80 -10.52
CA PRO A 141 8.98 6.31 -11.41
C PRO A 141 8.40 5.25 -12.36
N GLU A 142 9.18 4.25 -12.72
CA GLU A 142 8.76 3.12 -13.57
C GLU A 142 7.84 2.14 -12.86
N GLU A 143 7.81 2.14 -11.53
CA GLU A 143 6.90 1.32 -10.74
C GLU A 143 5.58 2.04 -10.45
N ILE A 144 5.44 3.31 -10.86
CA ILE A 144 4.18 4.06 -10.80
C ILE A 144 3.36 3.72 -12.04
N VAL A 145 2.17 3.15 -11.85
CA VAL A 145 1.28 2.73 -12.93
C VAL A 145 -0.07 3.41 -12.82
N TRP A 146 -0.80 3.49 -13.93
CA TRP A 146 -2.17 4.00 -13.94
C TRP A 146 -3.14 2.96 -13.36
N GLY A 147 -3.92 3.36 -12.36
CA GLY A 147 -4.88 2.50 -11.66
C GLY A 147 -6.24 2.36 -12.33
N GLY A 148 -6.39 2.77 -13.60
CA GLY A 148 -7.63 2.63 -14.35
C GLY A 148 -8.64 3.78 -14.22
N VAL A 149 -8.32 4.81 -13.43
CA VAL A 149 -9.20 5.99 -13.23
C VAL A 149 -8.41 7.30 -13.30
N ARG A 150 -9.07 8.39 -13.66
CA ARG A 150 -8.52 9.75 -13.59
C ARG A 150 -8.34 10.21 -12.14
N LYS A 151 -7.70 11.36 -11.92
CA LYS A 151 -7.67 12.00 -10.59
C LYS A 151 -9.11 12.14 -10.09
N ASP A 152 -9.36 11.75 -8.84
CA ASP A 152 -10.68 11.71 -8.19
C ASP A 152 -11.75 10.85 -8.91
N GLY A 153 -11.37 9.97 -9.84
CA GLY A 153 -12.31 9.01 -10.45
C GLY A 153 -12.92 8.04 -9.42
N ILE A 154 -12.23 7.86 -8.29
CA ILE A 154 -12.74 7.30 -7.05
C ILE A 154 -12.84 8.47 -6.06
N PRO A 155 -14.02 9.12 -5.93
CA PRO A 155 -14.13 10.38 -5.21
C PRO A 155 -13.99 10.17 -3.70
N ALA A 156 -13.11 10.93 -3.05
CA ALA A 156 -12.99 10.91 -1.60
C ALA A 156 -14.24 11.53 -0.95
N LEU A 157 -14.69 10.96 0.16
CA LEU A 157 -15.70 11.58 1.00
C LEU A 157 -15.08 12.78 1.74
N LYS A 158 -15.86 13.85 1.89
CA LYS A 158 -15.48 15.05 2.65
C LYS A 158 -16.58 15.35 3.67
N TYR A 159 -16.25 15.18 4.94
CA TYR A 159 -17.16 15.33 6.07
C TYR A 159 -18.50 14.61 5.83
N PRO A 160 -18.46 13.30 5.54
CA PRO A 160 -19.66 12.57 5.13
C PRO A 160 -20.74 12.62 6.21
N ARG A 161 -21.99 12.73 5.76
CA ARG A 161 -23.14 12.66 6.65
C ARG A 161 -23.06 11.37 7.47
N SER A 162 -23.26 11.53 8.77
CA SER A 162 -23.24 10.43 9.74
C SER A 162 -24.45 10.55 10.64
N VAL A 163 -24.99 9.41 11.08
CA VAL A 163 -26.12 9.34 12.01
C VAL A 163 -25.76 8.54 13.25
N GLN A 164 -26.53 8.71 14.32
CA GLN A 164 -26.38 7.92 15.54
C GLN A 164 -26.68 6.43 15.26
N ALA A 165 -26.02 5.51 15.96
CA ALA A 165 -26.20 4.07 15.77
C ALA A 165 -27.66 3.62 15.83
N ALA A 166 -28.47 4.20 16.73
CA ALA A 166 -29.89 3.92 16.86
C ALA A 166 -30.73 4.31 15.63
N GLN A 167 -30.22 5.19 14.77
CA GLN A 167 -30.87 5.65 13.53
C GLN A 167 -30.40 4.87 12.29
N ALA A 168 -29.36 4.05 12.43
CA ALA A 168 -28.70 3.34 11.33
C ALA A 168 -29.48 2.09 10.87
N ARG A 169 -30.75 2.26 10.50
CA ARG A 169 -31.63 1.16 10.03
C ARG A 169 -31.18 0.54 8.69
N PHE A 170 -30.23 1.18 8.01
CA PHE A 170 -29.66 0.73 6.74
C PHE A 170 -28.49 -0.26 6.91
N MET A 171 -28.06 -0.53 8.14
CA MET A 171 -26.97 -1.45 8.45
C MET A 171 -27.53 -2.77 8.96
N THR A 172 -26.94 -3.88 8.53
CA THR A 172 -27.12 -5.19 9.17
C THR A 172 -25.98 -5.50 10.14
N ASP A 173 -26.23 -6.37 11.11
CA ASP A 173 -25.30 -6.68 12.20
C ASP A 173 -23.97 -7.31 11.73
N SER A 174 -24.00 -8.05 10.62
CA SER A 174 -22.83 -8.74 10.04
C SER A 174 -22.01 -7.87 9.10
N GLU A 175 -22.47 -6.66 8.74
CA GLU A 175 -21.70 -5.77 7.87
C GLU A 175 -20.40 -5.35 8.53
N MET A 176 -19.32 -5.32 7.74
CA MET A 176 -18.02 -4.88 8.22
C MET A 176 -17.92 -3.36 8.24
N VAL A 177 -17.33 -2.83 9.30
CA VAL A 177 -17.06 -1.40 9.49
C VAL A 177 -15.60 -1.18 9.87
N PHE A 178 -15.09 -0.03 9.49
CA PHE A 178 -13.88 0.53 10.07
C PHE A 178 -14.29 1.50 11.17
N GLY A 179 -14.03 1.17 12.43
CA GLY A 179 -14.27 2.00 13.60
C GLY A 179 -13.05 2.86 13.93
N VAL A 180 -13.27 4.14 14.17
CA VAL A 180 -12.25 5.09 14.63
C VAL A 180 -12.77 5.80 15.87
N SER A 181 -11.89 5.96 16.85
CA SER A 181 -12.15 6.68 18.11
C SER A 181 -11.18 7.83 18.25
N ALA A 182 -11.68 9.01 18.58
CA ALA A 182 -10.87 10.20 18.84
C ALA A 182 -11.61 11.15 19.78
N GLY A 183 -10.91 11.70 20.77
CA GLY A 183 -11.49 12.67 21.71
C GLY A 183 -12.75 12.18 22.43
N GLY A 184 -12.84 10.87 22.73
CA GLY A 184 -14.01 10.25 23.36
C GLY A 184 -15.25 10.14 22.45
N GLN A 185 -15.10 10.35 21.14
CA GLN A 185 -16.16 10.13 20.15
C GLN A 185 -15.79 8.96 19.24
N HIS A 186 -16.82 8.25 18.78
CA HIS A 186 -16.70 7.04 17.99
C HIS A 186 -17.43 7.19 16.66
N ARG A 187 -16.79 6.74 15.57
CA ARG A 187 -17.39 6.71 14.23
C ARG A 187 -17.08 5.42 13.50
N ALA A 188 -18.12 4.81 12.95
CA ALA A 188 -18.02 3.69 12.02
C ALA A 188 -18.12 4.18 10.56
N TYR A 189 -17.26 3.62 9.72
CA TYR A 189 -17.27 3.81 8.26
C TYR A 189 -17.59 2.45 7.63
N PRO A 190 -18.80 2.25 7.05
CA PRO A 190 -19.17 0.98 6.43
C PRO A 190 -18.22 0.61 5.29
N GLN A 191 -17.73 -0.63 5.28
CA GLN A 191 -16.80 -1.08 4.24
C GLN A 191 -17.41 -0.92 2.85
N ARG A 192 -18.69 -1.29 2.66
CA ARG A 192 -19.37 -1.18 1.36
C ARG A 192 -19.42 0.25 0.79
N ILE A 193 -19.31 1.26 1.64
CA ILE A 193 -19.20 2.67 1.20
C ILE A 193 -17.74 2.94 0.82
N LEU A 194 -16.80 2.57 1.68
CA LEU A 194 -15.37 2.77 1.40
C LEU A 194 -14.83 1.89 0.26
N ASP A 195 -15.49 0.80 -0.12
CA ASP A 195 -15.14 0.04 -1.33
C ASP A 195 -15.32 0.89 -2.60
N TRP A 196 -16.22 1.89 -2.59
CA TRP A 196 -16.46 2.81 -3.72
C TRP A 196 -15.70 4.14 -3.62
N HIS A 197 -15.34 4.55 -2.40
CA HIS A 197 -14.75 5.87 -2.13
C HIS A 197 -13.28 5.81 -1.75
N GLU A 198 -12.87 4.70 -1.13
CA GLU A 198 -11.51 4.39 -0.68
C GLU A 198 -10.86 5.43 0.23
N MET A 199 -11.59 6.49 0.61
CA MET A 199 -11.09 7.60 1.37
C MET A 199 -12.24 8.41 1.98
N ALA A 200 -12.09 8.78 3.24
CA ALA A 200 -12.96 9.73 3.92
C ALA A 200 -12.12 10.74 4.70
N ASN A 201 -12.19 12.00 4.30
CA ASN A 201 -11.70 13.13 5.10
C ASN A 201 -12.80 13.54 6.08
N ASP A 202 -12.47 13.65 7.35
CA ASP A 202 -13.45 13.84 8.41
C ASP A 202 -12.87 14.60 9.61
N ALA A 203 -13.71 14.89 10.60
CA ALA A 203 -13.32 15.37 11.92
C ALA A 203 -14.13 14.66 13.01
N LEU A 204 -13.43 14.13 14.02
CA LEU A 204 -14.03 13.36 15.11
C LEU A 204 -13.39 13.75 16.44
N GLY A 205 -14.20 14.13 17.44
CA GLY A 205 -13.67 14.53 18.76
C GLY A 205 -12.63 15.67 18.72
N GLY A 206 -12.71 16.57 17.74
CA GLY A 206 -11.74 17.65 17.53
C GLY A 206 -10.50 17.27 16.71
N GLU A 207 -10.34 15.98 16.37
CA GLU A 207 -9.25 15.46 15.55
C GLU A 207 -9.64 15.45 14.07
N PRO A 208 -8.99 16.26 13.20
CA PRO A 208 -9.18 16.16 11.76
C PRO A 208 -8.43 14.94 11.24
N LEU A 209 -9.12 14.08 10.50
CA LEU A 209 -8.58 12.80 10.07
C LEU A 209 -8.86 12.49 8.61
N ALA A 210 -8.04 11.61 8.04
CA ALA A 210 -8.30 10.97 6.76
C ALA A 210 -8.21 9.45 6.97
N LEU A 211 -9.32 8.77 6.78
CA LEU A 211 -9.34 7.32 6.65
C LEU A 211 -9.09 6.99 5.19
N SER A 212 -8.04 6.24 4.90
CA SER A 212 -7.77 5.73 3.56
C SER A 212 -7.82 4.21 3.54
N TYR A 213 -8.55 3.68 2.56
CA TYR A 213 -8.76 2.25 2.38
C TYR A 213 -8.42 1.85 0.94
N CYS A 214 -7.29 1.17 0.76
CA CYS A 214 -6.91 0.60 -0.53
C CYS A 214 -7.62 -0.75 -0.70
N THR A 215 -8.75 -0.76 -1.42
CA THR A 215 -9.53 -1.98 -1.74
C THR A 215 -8.65 -3.07 -2.35
N LEU A 216 -7.72 -2.70 -3.22
CA LEU A 216 -6.81 -3.62 -3.89
C LEU A 216 -5.92 -4.38 -2.92
N CYS A 217 -5.38 -3.68 -1.91
CA CYS A 217 -4.44 -4.22 -0.93
C CYS A 217 -5.10 -4.66 0.38
N GLY A 218 -6.42 -4.50 0.52
CA GLY A 218 -7.14 -4.69 1.79
C GLY A 218 -6.63 -3.77 2.91
N SER A 219 -5.91 -2.69 2.58
CA SER A 219 -5.18 -1.92 3.58
C SER A 219 -5.94 -0.67 4.01
N ALA A 220 -6.34 -0.62 5.28
CA ALA A 220 -7.01 0.54 5.89
C ALA A 220 -6.11 1.21 6.93
N VAL A 221 -5.99 2.53 6.85
CA VAL A 221 -5.27 3.36 7.83
C VAL A 221 -6.04 4.65 8.05
N ALA A 222 -6.21 5.03 9.33
CA ALA A 222 -6.66 6.36 9.70
C ALA A 222 -5.45 7.22 10.07
N TYR A 223 -5.42 8.44 9.57
CA TYR A 223 -4.35 9.40 9.85
C TYR A 223 -4.93 10.67 10.46
N SER A 224 -4.27 11.21 11.48
CA SER A 224 -4.40 12.63 11.77
C SER A 224 -3.86 13.42 10.58
N THR A 225 -4.65 14.40 10.13
CA THR A 225 -4.31 15.26 8.98
C THR A 225 -3.81 16.63 9.40
N ARG A 226 -3.70 16.86 10.72
CA ARG A 226 -3.12 18.07 11.28
C ARG A 226 -1.61 17.97 11.25
N LEU A 227 -0.97 18.86 10.51
CA LEU A 227 0.48 18.96 10.42
C LEU A 227 0.94 20.35 10.84
N SER A 228 1.96 20.39 11.70
CA SER A 228 2.58 21.63 12.14
C SER A 228 3.09 22.43 10.93
N GLY A 229 2.74 23.71 10.85
CA GLY A 229 3.11 24.60 9.75
C GLY A 229 2.32 24.45 8.44
N LEU A 230 1.54 23.38 8.27
CA LEU A 230 0.69 23.16 7.08
C LEU A 230 -0.82 23.24 7.38
N GLY A 231 -1.22 23.17 8.65
CA GLY A 231 -2.63 23.16 9.04
C GLY A 231 -3.25 21.77 8.82
N VAL A 232 -4.50 21.75 8.38
CA VAL A 232 -5.24 20.50 8.11
C VAL A 232 -5.19 20.21 6.61
N LEU A 233 -4.68 19.04 6.24
CA LEU A 233 -4.67 18.59 4.85
C LEU A 233 -5.94 17.80 4.52
N LEU A 234 -6.50 18.07 3.35
CA LEU A 234 -7.48 17.19 2.71
C LEU A 234 -6.79 16.33 1.67
N PHE A 235 -7.19 15.07 1.60
CA PHE A 235 -6.64 14.09 0.67
C PHE A 235 -7.66 13.66 -0.38
N GLY A 236 -7.16 13.31 -1.56
CA GLY A 236 -7.94 12.67 -2.61
C GLY A 236 -7.23 11.45 -3.21
N SER A 237 -7.93 10.78 -4.12
CA SER A 237 -7.40 9.61 -4.84
C SER A 237 -6.72 10.06 -6.14
N SER A 238 -5.43 9.76 -6.28
CA SER A 238 -4.65 10.24 -7.44
C SER A 238 -4.98 9.50 -8.74
N GLY A 239 -5.53 8.29 -8.69
CA GLY A 239 -5.65 7.39 -9.84
C GLY A 239 -4.34 6.68 -10.23
N LEU A 240 -3.26 6.91 -9.49
CA LEU A 240 -1.97 6.24 -9.65
C LEU A 240 -1.76 5.20 -8.55
N LEU A 241 -1.06 4.12 -8.90
CA LEU A 241 -0.68 3.05 -8.00
C LEU A 241 0.84 2.91 -7.95
N TYR A 242 1.36 2.49 -6.80
CA TYR A 242 2.73 2.05 -6.61
C TYR A 242 2.71 0.66 -5.97
N ARG A 243 3.17 -0.36 -6.72
CA ARG A 243 3.11 -1.78 -6.32
C ARG A 243 1.69 -2.24 -5.94
N SER A 244 0.72 -1.93 -6.80
CA SER A 244 -0.72 -2.18 -6.60
C SER A 244 -1.33 -1.51 -5.36
N ASN A 245 -0.59 -0.65 -4.66
CA ASN A 245 -1.10 0.16 -3.55
C ASN A 245 -1.42 1.58 -4.03
N LYS A 246 -2.50 2.17 -3.52
CA LYS A 246 -2.93 3.51 -3.94
C LYS A 246 -1.93 4.59 -3.53
N LEU A 247 -1.74 5.56 -4.41
CA LEU A 247 -1.14 6.84 -4.07
C LEU A 247 -2.25 7.85 -3.81
N MET A 248 -2.24 8.41 -2.61
CA MET A 248 -3.10 9.53 -2.24
C MET A 248 -2.45 10.83 -2.74
N TYR A 249 -3.19 11.92 -2.82
CA TYR A 249 -2.60 13.25 -2.98
C TYR A 249 -3.21 14.22 -1.98
N ASP A 250 -2.45 15.22 -1.53
CA ASP A 250 -2.99 16.32 -0.74
C ASP A 250 -3.48 17.47 -1.65
N GLU A 251 -4.64 18.04 -1.37
CA GLU A 251 -5.27 19.06 -2.22
C GLU A 251 -4.52 20.40 -2.23
N GLN A 252 -3.74 20.70 -1.18
CA GLN A 252 -3.06 21.97 -1.00
C GLN A 252 -1.78 22.08 -1.85
N THR A 253 -0.96 21.03 -1.89
CA THR A 253 0.35 21.04 -2.55
C THR A 253 0.42 20.11 -3.75
N LEU A 254 -0.55 19.21 -3.90
CA LEU A 254 -0.58 18.13 -4.90
C LEU A 254 0.63 17.19 -4.79
N SER A 255 1.19 17.03 -3.59
CA SER A 255 2.18 15.98 -3.35
C SER A 255 1.47 14.62 -3.34
N LEU A 256 2.12 13.58 -3.89
CA LEU A 256 1.63 12.22 -3.74
C LEU A 256 2.10 11.64 -2.41
N TRP A 257 1.24 10.85 -1.77
CA TRP A 257 1.52 10.21 -0.49
C TRP A 257 1.28 8.70 -0.59
N SER A 258 2.16 7.93 0.07
CA SER A 258 1.97 6.48 0.22
C SER A 258 0.89 6.20 1.26
N ASN A 259 -0.14 5.44 0.87
CA ASN A 259 -1.26 5.08 1.74
C ASN A 259 -0.85 4.32 3.01
N LEU A 260 0.11 3.38 2.91
CA LEU A 260 0.53 2.57 4.06
C LEU A 260 1.52 3.31 4.97
N SER A 261 2.37 4.17 4.40
CA SER A 261 3.44 4.81 5.16
C SER A 261 2.99 6.17 5.73
N GLY A 262 2.01 6.83 5.12
CA GLY A 262 1.59 8.17 5.49
C GLY A 262 2.65 9.24 5.19
N ALA A 263 3.62 8.95 4.31
CA ALA A 263 4.69 9.87 3.93
C ALA A 263 4.55 10.35 2.47
N PRO A 264 4.97 11.59 2.15
CA PRO A 264 4.99 12.09 0.79
C PRO A 264 6.08 11.37 -0.02
N VAL A 265 5.71 10.94 -1.22
CA VAL A 265 6.59 10.19 -2.14
C VAL A 265 6.92 10.94 -3.42
N SER A 266 6.11 11.92 -3.80
CA SER A 266 6.36 12.83 -4.93
C SER A 266 5.86 14.22 -4.58
N GLY A 267 6.55 15.27 -5.03
CA GLY A 267 6.07 16.65 -4.91
C GLY A 267 6.76 17.47 -3.83
N LYS A 268 6.16 18.62 -3.50
CA LYS A 268 6.79 19.68 -2.68
C LYS A 268 7.06 19.25 -1.24
N LEU A 269 6.29 18.31 -0.70
CA LEU A 269 6.37 17.91 0.71
C LEU A 269 7.39 16.79 0.97
N VAL A 270 7.99 16.22 -0.07
CA VAL A 270 8.97 15.12 0.05
C VAL A 270 10.17 15.52 0.92
N GLU A 271 10.73 16.71 0.69
CA GLU A 271 11.91 17.18 1.41
C GLU A 271 11.62 17.63 2.84
N ALA A 272 10.35 17.87 3.19
CA ALA A 272 9.95 18.19 4.56
C ALA A 272 10.14 17.00 5.51
N ARG A 273 10.35 15.77 4.99
CA ARG A 273 10.55 14.54 5.77
C ARG A 273 9.47 14.29 6.83
N ILE A 274 8.25 14.71 6.51
CA ILE A 274 7.08 14.58 7.36
C ILE A 274 6.38 13.23 7.14
N ARG A 275 5.61 12.82 8.14
CA ARG A 275 4.73 11.66 8.09
C ARG A 275 3.45 11.97 8.87
N LEU A 276 2.31 11.53 8.36
CA LEU A 276 1.05 11.59 9.07
C LEU A 276 1.07 10.68 10.29
N ALA A 277 0.55 11.17 11.42
CA ALA A 277 0.39 10.35 12.61
C ALA A 277 -0.78 9.37 12.39
N ALA A 278 -0.49 8.06 12.44
CA ALA A 278 -1.52 7.04 12.32
C ALA A 278 -2.36 6.99 13.59
N LEU A 279 -3.69 6.91 13.42
CA LEU A 279 -4.65 6.71 14.50
C LEU A 279 -5.02 5.23 14.56
N PRO A 280 -5.30 4.68 15.77
CA PRO A 280 -5.84 3.34 15.87
C PRO A 280 -7.17 3.21 15.11
N LEU A 281 -7.32 2.10 14.40
CA LEU A 281 -8.50 1.78 13.60
C LEU A 281 -8.88 0.32 13.87
N THR A 282 -10.17 0.07 14.07
CA THR A 282 -10.74 -1.25 14.31
C THR A 282 -11.51 -1.70 13.08
N TYR A 283 -11.10 -2.80 12.46
CA TYR A 283 -11.93 -3.45 11.45
C TYR A 283 -12.74 -4.57 12.13
N THR A 284 -14.07 -4.46 12.12
CA THR A 284 -14.94 -5.40 12.84
C THR A 284 -16.37 -5.40 12.27
N THR A 285 -17.26 -6.22 12.80
CA THR A 285 -18.68 -6.18 12.41
C THR A 285 -19.38 -4.98 13.04
N TRP A 286 -20.44 -4.49 12.38
CA TRP A 286 -21.26 -3.40 12.89
C TRP A 286 -21.87 -3.74 14.26
N GLN A 287 -22.30 -4.99 14.45
CA GLN A 287 -22.79 -5.47 15.74
C GLN A 287 -21.77 -5.25 16.86
N ALA A 288 -20.57 -5.80 16.71
CA ALA A 288 -19.54 -5.72 17.74
C ALA A 288 -19.09 -4.27 18.01
N TRP A 289 -19.01 -3.45 16.96
CA TRP A 289 -18.70 -2.03 17.11
C TRP A 289 -19.78 -1.28 17.88
N ARG A 290 -21.06 -1.49 17.56
CA ARG A 290 -22.19 -0.83 18.22
C ARG A 290 -22.40 -1.31 19.65
N GLU A 291 -22.16 -2.59 19.93
CA GLU A 291 -22.24 -3.13 21.30
C GLU A 291 -21.15 -2.54 22.20
N SER A 292 -19.96 -2.31 21.66
CA SER A 292 -18.85 -1.65 22.39
C SER A 292 -18.99 -0.12 22.47
N HIS A 293 -19.68 0.51 21.52
CA HIS A 293 -19.87 1.97 21.42
C HIS A 293 -21.32 2.32 21.06
N PRO A 294 -22.30 2.20 21.97
CA PRO A 294 -23.71 2.45 21.66
C PRO A 294 -23.99 3.88 21.16
N GLU A 295 -23.18 4.84 21.58
CA GLU A 295 -23.21 6.26 21.19
C GLU A 295 -22.45 6.58 19.89
N THR A 296 -21.89 5.58 19.21
CA THR A 296 -21.16 5.79 17.96
C THR A 296 -22.05 6.40 16.89
N THR A 297 -21.43 7.20 16.03
CA THR A 297 -22.02 7.57 14.75
C THR A 297 -21.60 6.59 13.65
N VAL A 298 -22.34 6.54 12.56
CA VAL A 298 -21.99 5.76 11.36
C VAL A 298 -22.26 6.56 10.09
N VAL A 299 -21.33 6.50 9.15
CA VAL A 299 -21.45 7.17 7.84
C VAL A 299 -22.61 6.58 7.04
N THR A 300 -23.44 7.47 6.49
CA THR A 300 -24.62 7.11 5.71
C THR A 300 -24.32 6.89 4.24
N PRO A 301 -25.15 6.12 3.50
CA PRO A 301 -25.07 6.02 2.04
C PRO A 301 -25.44 7.33 1.31
N GLU A 302 -25.95 8.35 2.01
CA GLU A 302 -26.16 9.70 1.46
C GLU A 302 -24.83 10.46 1.28
N THR A 303 -23.94 9.92 0.45
CA THR A 303 -22.58 10.43 0.20
C THR A 303 -22.54 11.62 -0.76
N GLY A 304 -23.65 11.90 -1.45
CA GLY A 304 -23.69 12.84 -2.58
C GLY A 304 -23.29 12.22 -3.93
N PHE A 305 -23.04 10.90 -3.99
CA PHE A 305 -22.67 10.19 -5.21
C PHE A 305 -23.65 9.05 -5.55
N THR A 306 -23.88 8.81 -6.84
CA THR A 306 -24.66 7.66 -7.31
C THR A 306 -23.75 6.45 -7.46
N ARG A 307 -23.85 5.52 -6.51
CA ARG A 307 -23.13 4.23 -6.47
C ARG A 307 -24.06 3.13 -5.96
N ASP A 308 -23.76 1.88 -6.30
CA ASP A 308 -24.44 0.72 -5.72
C ASP A 308 -23.79 0.36 -4.39
N TYR A 309 -24.27 0.95 -3.30
CA TYR A 309 -23.76 0.66 -1.96
C TYR A 309 -24.24 -0.68 -1.41
N THR A 310 -24.77 -1.62 -2.21
CA THR A 310 -25.06 -2.96 -1.72
C THR A 310 -23.77 -3.66 -1.29
N ALA A 311 -23.80 -4.41 -0.18
CA ALA A 311 -22.63 -5.14 0.29
C ALA A 311 -22.09 -6.09 -0.80
N GLY A 312 -20.79 -5.99 -1.10
CA GLY A 312 -20.13 -6.80 -2.13
C GLY A 312 -20.32 -6.34 -3.59
N ALA A 313 -21.12 -5.29 -3.85
CA ALA A 313 -21.31 -4.78 -5.21
C ALA A 313 -20.01 -4.23 -5.82
N ALA A 314 -19.19 -3.55 -5.00
CA ALA A 314 -17.86 -3.12 -5.37
C ALA A 314 -16.85 -4.27 -5.17
N TYR A 315 -16.05 -4.56 -6.20
CA TYR A 315 -14.90 -5.47 -6.12
C TYR A 315 -15.17 -6.90 -5.63
N GLY A 316 -16.42 -7.37 -5.49
CA GLY A 316 -16.75 -8.71 -5.00
C GLY A 316 -15.98 -9.85 -5.70
N LYS A 317 -16.02 -9.89 -7.04
CA LYS A 317 -15.25 -10.87 -7.84
C LYS A 317 -13.74 -10.79 -7.61
N TYR A 318 -13.22 -9.60 -7.32
CA TYR A 318 -11.81 -9.42 -7.02
C TYR A 318 -11.48 -9.98 -5.64
N PHE A 319 -12.31 -9.77 -4.63
CA PHE A 319 -12.09 -10.31 -3.28
C PHE A 319 -12.12 -11.84 -3.25
N GLU A 320 -12.92 -12.47 -4.12
CA GLU A 320 -12.99 -13.94 -4.26
C GLU A 320 -11.81 -14.54 -5.03
N SER A 321 -11.13 -13.75 -5.87
CA SER A 321 -9.99 -14.22 -6.65
C SER A 321 -8.70 -14.23 -5.81
N PRO A 322 -7.81 -15.22 -5.95
CA PRO A 322 -6.49 -15.18 -5.32
C PRO A 322 -5.53 -14.17 -5.99
N GLU A 323 -5.86 -13.72 -7.20
CA GLU A 323 -4.96 -12.91 -8.04
C GLU A 323 -4.99 -11.43 -7.69
N THR A 324 -3.85 -10.77 -7.88
CA THR A 324 -3.75 -9.30 -7.74
C THR A 324 -4.29 -8.61 -8.99
N MET A 325 -5.01 -7.48 -8.82
CA MET A 325 -5.59 -6.78 -9.98
C MET A 325 -4.53 -6.07 -10.81
N PHE A 326 -3.53 -5.51 -10.14
CA PHE A 326 -2.41 -4.81 -10.77
C PHE A 326 -1.09 -5.55 -10.52
N PRO A 327 -0.06 -5.32 -11.37
CA PRO A 327 1.20 -6.03 -11.27
C PRO A 327 1.93 -5.72 -9.96
N VAL A 328 2.53 -6.75 -9.36
CA VAL A 328 3.33 -6.65 -8.14
C VAL A 328 4.54 -7.56 -8.31
N TRP A 329 5.71 -6.97 -8.53
CA TRP A 329 6.94 -7.74 -8.76
C TRP A 329 7.56 -8.24 -7.44
N LYS A 330 7.48 -7.43 -6.38
CA LYS A 330 8.06 -7.77 -5.07
C LYS A 330 7.06 -8.60 -4.27
N ARG A 331 7.27 -9.92 -4.24
CA ARG A 331 6.41 -10.90 -3.59
C ARG A 331 7.23 -11.77 -2.64
N ASP A 332 6.54 -12.36 -1.68
CA ASP A 332 7.08 -13.39 -0.80
C ASP A 332 6.11 -14.57 -0.74
N ALA A 333 6.66 -15.77 -0.82
CA ALA A 333 5.89 -17.02 -0.93
C ALA A 333 5.56 -17.65 0.43
N SER A 334 5.99 -17.05 1.55
CA SER A 334 5.71 -17.57 2.89
C SER A 334 4.22 -17.55 3.23
N LEU A 335 3.44 -16.69 2.56
CA LEU A 335 1.98 -16.65 2.65
C LEU A 335 1.34 -16.46 1.26
N PRO A 336 0.11 -16.99 1.03
CA PRO A 336 -0.68 -16.63 -0.13
C PRO A 336 -0.87 -15.10 -0.25
N PRO A 337 -0.89 -14.51 -1.47
CA PRO A 337 -0.89 -13.07 -1.68
C PRO A 337 -1.97 -12.31 -0.90
N LYS A 338 -3.22 -12.81 -0.91
CA LYS A 338 -4.36 -12.19 -0.22
C LYS A 338 -4.62 -12.73 1.18
N THR A 339 -3.61 -13.32 1.83
CA THR A 339 -3.70 -13.62 3.26
C THR A 339 -3.86 -12.33 4.05
N TRP A 340 -4.91 -12.25 4.86
CA TRP A 340 -5.10 -11.13 5.77
C TRP A 340 -4.05 -11.16 6.89
N ILE A 341 -3.37 -10.04 7.05
CA ILE A 341 -2.40 -9.82 8.13
C ILE A 341 -2.77 -8.55 8.90
N TYR A 342 -2.50 -8.55 10.20
CA TYR A 342 -2.36 -7.34 10.97
C TYR A 342 -0.87 -7.01 11.04
N ALA A 343 -0.48 -5.75 10.88
CA ALA A 343 0.92 -5.37 10.92
C ALA A 343 1.18 -4.18 11.82
N LEU A 344 2.35 -4.22 12.45
CA LEU A 344 2.89 -3.18 13.30
C LEU A 344 4.21 -2.67 12.73
N ARG A 345 4.47 -1.37 12.94
CA ARG A 345 5.71 -0.72 12.55
C ARG A 345 6.24 0.10 13.70
N GLN A 346 7.54 -0.06 13.98
CA GLN A 346 8.27 0.74 14.95
C GLN A 346 9.60 1.17 14.34
N GLY A 347 9.72 2.46 14.03
CA GLY A 347 10.88 2.98 13.30
C GLY A 347 11.06 2.27 11.94
N ALA A 348 12.20 1.61 11.76
CA ALA A 348 12.50 0.80 10.58
C ALA A 348 12.02 -0.65 10.69
N ALA A 349 11.69 -1.13 11.90
CA ALA A 349 11.21 -2.48 12.10
C ALA A 349 9.73 -2.60 11.71
N ALA A 350 9.39 -3.70 11.06
CA ALA A 350 8.04 -4.07 10.69
C ALA A 350 7.80 -5.53 11.04
N ARG A 351 6.58 -5.84 11.49
CA ARG A 351 6.17 -7.21 11.79
C ARG A 351 4.74 -7.45 11.31
N ALA A 352 4.54 -8.56 10.61
CA ALA A 352 3.26 -8.99 10.09
C ALA A 352 2.76 -10.22 10.85
N TYR A 353 1.48 -10.21 11.19
CA TYR A 353 0.80 -11.22 11.96
C TYR A 353 -0.36 -11.79 11.13
N PRO A 354 -0.28 -13.03 10.62
CA PRO A 354 -1.41 -13.68 9.98
C PRO A 354 -2.63 -13.68 10.90
N LEU A 355 -3.78 -13.20 10.41
CA LEU A 355 -4.98 -13.13 11.25
C LEU A 355 -5.39 -14.50 11.78
N ALA A 356 -5.19 -15.57 11.00
CA ALA A 356 -5.50 -16.93 11.43
C ALA A 356 -4.71 -17.34 12.70
N LEU A 357 -3.45 -16.92 12.82
CA LEU A 357 -2.64 -17.19 14.02
C LEU A 357 -3.11 -16.33 15.20
N LEU A 358 -3.36 -15.05 14.96
CA LEU A 358 -3.90 -14.15 15.99
C LEU A 358 -5.26 -14.62 16.52
N PHE A 359 -6.15 -15.08 15.66
CA PHE A 359 -7.48 -15.60 16.04
C PHE A 359 -7.41 -16.90 16.82
N ARG A 360 -6.42 -17.74 16.53
CA ARG A 360 -6.16 -18.98 17.27
C ARG A 360 -5.62 -18.69 18.68
N GLU A 361 -4.70 -17.75 18.80
CA GLU A 361 -3.98 -17.48 20.06
C GLU A 361 -4.65 -16.41 20.93
N ARG A 362 -5.48 -15.56 20.32
CA ARG A 362 -6.30 -14.47 20.90
C ARG A 362 -5.52 -13.36 21.62
N VAL A 363 -4.55 -13.69 22.48
CA VAL A 363 -3.67 -12.74 23.17
C VAL A 363 -2.22 -13.10 22.86
N VAL A 364 -1.57 -12.30 22.02
CA VAL A 364 -0.18 -12.50 21.60
C VAL A 364 0.70 -11.42 22.24
N ASN A 365 1.64 -11.84 23.08
CA ASN A 365 2.66 -10.95 23.64
C ASN A 365 3.93 -11.09 22.81
N ASP A 366 4.44 -9.98 22.31
CA ASP A 366 5.56 -9.95 21.37
C ASP A 366 6.41 -8.69 21.55
N GLU A 367 7.38 -8.50 20.66
CA GLU A 367 8.19 -7.30 20.56
C GLU A 367 8.42 -6.92 19.09
N VAL A 368 8.23 -5.63 18.77
CA VAL A 368 8.45 -5.09 17.41
C VAL A 368 9.50 -3.99 17.47
N GLY A 369 10.72 -4.28 17.02
CA GLY A 369 11.81 -3.31 17.02
C GLY A 369 12.10 -2.71 18.40
N GLY A 370 12.09 -3.54 19.44
CA GLY A 370 12.27 -3.11 20.83
C GLY A 370 11.01 -2.60 21.53
N LEU A 371 9.89 -2.39 20.81
CA LEU A 371 8.62 -2.01 21.43
C LEU A 371 7.87 -3.26 21.93
N PRO A 372 7.66 -3.43 23.25
CA PRO A 372 6.89 -4.55 23.77
C PRO A 372 5.41 -4.39 23.41
N VAL A 373 4.83 -5.34 22.69
CA VAL A 373 3.44 -5.25 22.25
C VAL A 373 2.60 -6.40 22.74
N VAL A 374 1.32 -6.15 22.96
CA VAL A 374 0.29 -7.17 23.08
C VAL A 374 -0.73 -6.96 21.97
N LEU A 375 -1.05 -8.01 21.23
CA LEU A 375 -2.13 -8.05 20.25
C LEU A 375 -3.30 -8.85 20.82
N ILE A 376 -4.49 -8.29 20.74
CA ILE A 376 -5.74 -8.87 21.25
C ILE A 376 -6.68 -9.03 20.08
N ALA A 377 -7.06 -10.27 19.81
CA ALA A 377 -7.84 -10.67 18.65
C ALA A 377 -9.21 -11.21 19.06
N ASP A 378 -10.23 -10.75 18.35
CA ASP A 378 -11.60 -11.24 18.45
C ASP A 378 -11.91 -12.04 17.17
N PRO A 379 -11.85 -13.38 17.23
CA PRO A 379 -12.05 -14.23 16.06
C PRO A 379 -13.47 -14.14 15.49
N ASP A 380 -14.47 -13.91 16.34
CA ASP A 380 -15.88 -13.93 15.95
C ASP A 380 -16.26 -12.70 15.14
N HIS A 381 -15.63 -11.56 15.45
CA HIS A 381 -15.89 -10.28 14.82
C HIS A 381 -14.68 -9.75 14.03
N ARG A 382 -13.70 -10.62 13.77
CA ARG A 382 -12.49 -10.38 12.97
C ARG A 382 -11.66 -9.16 13.39
N ALA A 383 -11.73 -8.76 14.65
CA ALA A 383 -11.06 -7.56 15.15
C ALA A 383 -9.68 -7.89 15.71
N VAL A 384 -8.73 -6.97 15.55
CA VAL A 384 -7.42 -7.01 16.21
C VAL A 384 -7.09 -5.62 16.75
N ARG A 385 -6.65 -5.56 17.99
CA ARG A 385 -6.15 -4.34 18.65
C ARG A 385 -4.75 -4.60 19.18
N ALA A 386 -3.86 -3.62 19.07
CA ALA A 386 -2.52 -3.70 19.61
C ALA A 386 -2.32 -2.63 20.68
N PHE A 387 -1.59 -2.97 21.74
CA PHE A 387 -1.28 -2.06 22.85
C PHE A 387 0.19 -2.17 23.23
N HIS A 388 0.76 -1.08 23.77
CA HIS A 388 2.09 -1.10 24.36
C HIS A 388 2.02 -1.78 25.73
N ARG A 389 2.49 -3.02 25.83
CA ARG A 389 2.39 -3.81 27.08
C ARG A 389 3.42 -3.43 28.14
N LYS A 390 4.37 -2.55 27.82
CA LYS A 390 5.51 -2.19 28.68
C LYS A 390 6.24 -3.47 29.14
N SER A 391 6.49 -3.66 30.42
CA SER A 391 7.12 -4.88 30.96
C SER A 391 6.14 -6.04 31.18
N ARG A 392 4.83 -5.80 31.09
CA ARG A 392 3.80 -6.79 31.46
C ARG A 392 3.70 -7.92 30.44
N ARG A 393 3.20 -9.08 30.88
CA ARG A 393 2.79 -10.19 30.01
C ARG A 393 1.32 -10.48 30.29
N LEU A 394 0.46 -10.19 29.32
CA LEU A 394 -0.98 -10.28 29.50
C LEU A 394 -1.54 -11.60 28.98
N ALA A 395 -2.59 -12.09 29.60
CA ALA A 395 -3.36 -13.25 29.16
C ALA A 395 -4.85 -12.89 29.07
N GLU A 396 -5.64 -13.82 28.56
CA GLU A 396 -7.10 -13.70 28.58
C GLU A 396 -7.62 -13.58 30.02
N GLY A 397 -8.46 -12.57 30.26
CA GLY A 397 -9.13 -12.37 31.55
C GLY A 397 -10.54 -12.99 31.59
N PRO A 398 -11.36 -12.60 32.58
CA PRO A 398 -12.70 -13.16 32.79
C PRO A 398 -13.70 -12.91 31.65
N SER A 399 -13.43 -11.98 30.75
CA SER A 399 -14.27 -11.67 29.59
C SER A 399 -13.42 -11.23 28.40
N ARG A 400 -14.02 -11.14 27.21
CA ARG A 400 -13.31 -10.74 25.97
C ARG A 400 -12.71 -9.35 26.01
N SER A 401 -13.27 -8.45 26.83
CA SER A 401 -12.80 -7.08 27.00
C SER A 401 -11.91 -6.91 28.22
N VAL A 402 -11.55 -7.98 28.93
CA VAL A 402 -10.71 -7.92 30.12
C VAL A 402 -9.50 -8.85 29.94
N LEU A 403 -8.33 -8.32 30.28
CA LEU A 403 -7.05 -9.01 30.24
C LEU A 403 -6.54 -9.12 31.67
N VAL A 404 -5.69 -10.10 31.93
CA VAL A 404 -5.04 -10.26 33.23
C VAL A 404 -3.53 -10.28 33.06
N ASP A 405 -2.78 -9.67 33.96
CA ASP A 405 -1.35 -9.97 34.14
C ASP A 405 -1.23 -11.15 35.11
N PRO A 406 -0.88 -12.37 34.66
CA PRO A 406 -0.85 -13.54 35.53
C PRO A 406 0.20 -13.46 36.65
N SER A 407 1.19 -12.58 36.53
CA SER A 407 2.25 -12.42 37.53
C SER A 407 1.81 -11.59 38.74
N THR A 408 0.84 -10.69 38.55
CA THR A 408 0.34 -9.79 39.60
C THR A 408 -1.14 -10.03 39.94
N GLY A 409 -1.90 -10.66 39.04
CA GLY A 409 -3.36 -10.77 39.13
C GLY A 409 -4.10 -9.49 38.72
N GLU A 410 -3.38 -8.44 38.28
CA GLU A 410 -3.98 -7.17 37.87
C GLU A 410 -4.85 -7.35 36.62
N LEU A 411 -6.07 -6.81 36.68
CA LEU A 411 -7.02 -6.85 35.57
C LEU A 411 -7.00 -5.54 34.78
N PHE A 412 -7.13 -5.67 33.48
CA PHE A 412 -7.12 -4.58 32.53
C PHE A 412 -8.36 -4.62 31.64
N ARG A 413 -9.20 -3.59 31.73
CA ARG A 413 -10.33 -3.39 30.83
C ARG A 413 -9.85 -2.74 29.53
N MET A 414 -10.19 -3.36 28.42
CA MET A 414 -9.90 -2.88 27.07
C MET A 414 -10.88 -1.77 26.65
N THR A 415 -10.31 -0.66 26.18
CA THR A 415 -11.02 0.44 25.49
C THR A 415 -10.41 0.65 24.11
N GLU A 416 -10.96 1.58 23.32
CA GLU A 416 -10.37 1.94 22.03
C GLU A 416 -9.15 2.85 22.15
N GLU A 417 -8.87 3.41 23.32
CA GLU A 417 -7.73 4.30 23.57
C GLU A 417 -6.59 3.60 24.33
N ALA A 418 -6.92 2.68 25.25
CA ALA A 418 -5.95 2.02 26.12
C ALA A 418 -6.50 0.74 26.76
N LEU A 419 -5.61 -0.06 27.33
CA LEU A 419 -5.97 -0.98 28.42
C LEU A 419 -5.90 -0.19 29.74
N LEU A 420 -7.00 -0.18 30.47
CA LEU A 420 -7.16 0.55 31.72
C LEU A 420 -7.13 -0.44 32.88
N PRO A 421 -6.23 -0.28 33.86
CA PRO A 421 -6.23 -1.13 35.05
C PRO A 421 -7.51 -0.89 35.88
N ASP A 422 -7.98 -1.93 36.57
CA ASP A 422 -9.16 -1.82 37.46
C ASP A 422 -8.87 -0.98 38.71
N GLU A 423 -7.63 -1.01 39.19
CA GLU A 423 -7.14 -0.17 40.29
C GLU A 423 -6.35 1.04 39.73
N PRO A 424 -6.19 2.13 40.50
CA PRO A 424 -5.34 3.26 40.10
C PRO A 424 -3.94 2.78 39.72
N GLY A 425 -3.63 2.86 38.44
CA GLY A 425 -2.44 2.24 37.90
C GLY A 425 -2.05 2.78 36.54
N GLU A 426 -1.04 2.15 35.97
CA GLU A 426 -0.47 2.57 34.71
C GLU A 426 -1.29 2.04 33.53
N LYS A 427 -1.93 2.95 32.78
CA LYS A 427 -2.59 2.61 31.51
C LYS A 427 -1.58 2.12 30.45
N LEU A 428 -2.06 1.26 29.56
CA LEU A 428 -1.32 0.74 28.42
C LEU A 428 -1.92 1.30 27.13
N ASP A 429 -1.24 2.27 26.51
CA ASP A 429 -1.79 2.99 25.37
C ASP A 429 -1.94 2.08 24.14
N ARG A 430 -3.03 2.31 23.39
CA ARG A 430 -3.27 1.62 22.14
C ARG A 430 -2.29 2.08 21.06
N LEU A 431 -1.82 1.12 20.27
CA LEU A 431 -0.92 1.35 19.16
C LEU A 431 -1.69 1.34 17.83
N PRO A 432 -1.35 2.22 16.89
CA PRO A 432 -1.86 2.12 15.53
C PRO A 432 -1.23 0.90 14.82
N GLY A 433 -2.08 0.08 14.22
CA GLY A 433 -1.67 -1.01 13.34
C GLY A 433 -2.36 -0.92 11.99
N SER A 434 -1.92 -1.74 11.05
CA SER A 434 -2.49 -1.79 9.70
C SER A 434 -3.01 -3.19 9.41
N LEU A 435 -4.30 -3.29 9.11
CA LEU A 435 -4.82 -4.45 8.42
C LEU A 435 -4.40 -4.37 6.94
N ALA A 436 -3.98 -5.48 6.33
CA ALA A 436 -3.67 -5.53 4.91
C ALA A 436 -3.73 -6.97 4.36
N TYR A 437 -3.70 -7.11 3.05
CA TYR A 437 -3.26 -8.35 2.39
C TYR A 437 -1.74 -8.45 2.40
N TRP A 438 -1.24 -9.68 2.53
CA TRP A 438 0.19 -9.98 2.57
C TRP A 438 0.98 -9.34 1.42
N PHE A 439 0.52 -9.50 0.19
CA PHE A 439 1.21 -8.94 -0.98
C PHE A 439 1.32 -7.41 -0.89
N GLY A 440 0.25 -6.75 -0.43
CA GLY A 440 0.17 -5.29 -0.36
C GLY A 440 1.08 -4.72 0.73
N TRP A 441 1.23 -5.46 1.83
CA TRP A 441 2.17 -5.13 2.91
C TRP A 441 3.61 -5.40 2.50
N TYR A 442 3.94 -6.64 2.12
CA TYR A 442 5.30 -7.08 1.82
C TYR A 442 5.94 -6.28 0.70
N ALA A 443 5.17 -5.94 -0.35
CA ALA A 443 5.67 -5.13 -1.44
C ALA A 443 6.15 -3.73 -0.98
N GLN A 444 5.65 -3.21 0.14
CA GLN A 444 6.08 -1.93 0.72
C GLN A 444 7.03 -2.09 1.92
N GLN A 445 6.98 -3.23 2.61
CA GLN A 445 7.79 -3.55 3.79
C GLN A 445 8.48 -4.92 3.61
N PRO A 446 9.43 -5.04 2.68
CA PRO A 446 10.02 -6.34 2.33
C PRO A 446 10.92 -6.91 3.43
N GLU A 447 11.42 -6.05 4.32
CA GLU A 447 12.20 -6.46 5.51
C GLU A 447 11.28 -6.80 6.71
N THR A 448 9.96 -6.85 6.51
CA THR A 448 9.03 -7.23 7.56
C THR A 448 9.33 -8.63 8.05
N THR A 449 9.36 -8.82 9.37
CA THR A 449 9.36 -10.16 9.95
C THR A 449 7.95 -10.72 9.96
N LEU A 450 7.83 -12.04 9.91
CA LEU A 450 6.56 -12.75 10.00
C LEU A 450 6.43 -13.38 11.38
N TYR A 451 5.27 -13.25 12.01
CA TYR A 451 4.94 -13.98 13.23
C TYR A 451 4.55 -15.41 12.88
N GLU A 452 5.27 -16.38 13.46
CA GLU A 452 5.09 -17.81 13.16
C GLU A 452 4.19 -18.53 14.18
N GLY A 453 3.73 -17.85 15.24
CA GLY A 453 2.93 -18.45 16.31
C GLY A 453 3.79 -19.03 17.43
N CYS A 454 3.20 -19.13 18.62
CA CYS A 454 3.78 -19.90 19.72
C CYS A 454 3.37 -21.37 19.56
N PHE A 455 4.08 -22.13 18.72
CA PHE A 455 3.99 -23.58 18.81
C PHE A 455 4.82 -24.02 20.02
N GLU A 456 4.17 -24.58 21.04
CA GLU A 456 4.88 -25.45 21.95
C GLU A 456 5.49 -26.56 21.09
N SER A 457 6.82 -26.59 21.01
CA SER A 457 7.55 -27.75 20.54
C SER A 457 7.16 -28.90 21.47
N GLY A 458 6.12 -29.64 21.08
CA GLY A 458 5.70 -30.84 21.78
C GLY A 458 6.90 -31.73 22.01
N ALA A 459 7.06 -32.15 23.26
CA ALA A 459 8.09 -33.05 23.72
C ALA A 459 8.39 -34.14 22.67
N GLY A 460 9.61 -34.11 22.14
CA GLY A 460 10.20 -35.26 21.47
C GLY A 460 10.48 -36.34 22.50
N GLY A 461 9.44 -37.08 22.88
CA GLY A 461 9.56 -38.36 23.56
C GLY A 461 9.79 -39.45 22.52
N ARG A 462 11.03 -39.94 22.46
CA ARG A 462 11.31 -41.34 22.12
C ARG A 462 11.87 -42.01 23.36
#